data_AF-A0AAV8EN34-F1
#
_entry.id   AF-A0AAV8EN34-F1
#
_cell.length_a   1.000
_cell.length_b   1.000
_cell.length_c   1.000
_cell.angle_alpha   90.00
_cell.angle_beta   90.00
_cell.angle_gamma   90.00
#
_symmetry.space_group_name_H-M   'P 1'
#
loop_
_entity.id
_entity.type
_entity.pdbx_description
1 polymer ?
#
loop_
_entity_poly.entity_id
_entity_poly.type
_entity_poly.pdbx_seq_one_letter_code
_entity_poly.pdbx_strand_id
1 'polypeptide(L)'
;MALALPLSLVQPRQQAQLMTSFASSPSKIHSAAPPLRRISNSAGSSRSVNRSTILDVKPCGRSSHGTTPMSASSFCFVTGATSGYIACSPDDDVYAYIPVYVMLPSAGVDGVMADCWWGIVEDQQPREYRWSGYKHLFQLIKDLDLKLQVVMSFHRCGGNVGDDIAIPLPEWVREVGNTNPDIYFTDKDGNHNDECLTWGIDQEPVLLGRTALEVYADFMRSFRTEIDEFFQDGTITEVQVGLGPCGELRYPAYPMENGWSYPGIGEFQCYDKYLMRSMSEAAQARCRRHWENGPQGVGTYNSRPYDTDFFEDRGGYNSKYGIFFLNWYSQILIEHADRVLMLANSIFQGTQIAAKVAGVHWWYNTYSHASELTAGFYNNIQHDGYAPIIAVLKKHGAQLNFTCVELSTSKHEEEFPEAMSDPEDLIWQVLTTSWQIGIPVACENALPCFGRDDYQRVLENAKPALKKREGKNLVGFTYLRLCPTLFEEQNFTEFKQFVKKMHGEDVFDDS
;
A
#
# COMPACT_ATOMS: atom_id res chain seq x y z
N MET A 1 -45.30 9.22 -13.39
CA MET A 1 -45.82 8.85 -12.06
C MET A 1 -45.61 7.35 -11.87
N ALA A 2 -44.41 6.98 -11.45
CA ALA A 2 -44.01 5.69 -10.89
C ALA A 2 -42.59 5.92 -10.34
N LEU A 3 -42.47 5.92 -9.02
CA LEU A 3 -41.25 6.15 -8.27
C LEU A 3 -40.36 4.90 -8.38
N ALA A 4 -39.11 5.09 -8.78
CA ALA A 4 -38.05 4.10 -8.59
C ALA A 4 -37.50 4.25 -7.16
N LEU A 5 -37.56 3.16 -6.38
CA LEU A 5 -36.95 3.06 -5.05
C LEU A 5 -35.46 2.70 -5.20
N PRO A 6 -34.58 3.21 -4.31
CA PRO A 6 -33.16 2.93 -4.33
C PRO A 6 -32.83 1.54 -3.78
N LEU A 7 -31.89 0.86 -4.44
CA LEU A 7 -31.29 -0.41 -4.04
C LEU A 7 -30.50 -0.23 -2.74
N SER A 8 -31.12 -0.57 -1.62
CA SER A 8 -30.46 -0.97 -0.38
C SER A 8 -31.10 -2.28 0.06
N LEU A 9 -30.27 -3.19 0.60
CA LEU A 9 -30.58 -4.55 1.09
C LEU A 9 -30.33 -5.69 0.08
N VAL A 10 -29.08 -6.19 0.09
CA VAL A 10 -28.83 -7.62 -0.14
C VAL A 10 -28.12 -8.15 1.09
N GLN A 11 -28.80 -9.01 1.87
CA GLN A 11 -28.25 -9.67 3.05
C GLN A 11 -27.41 -10.91 2.68
N PRO A 12 -26.36 -11.25 3.45
CA PRO A 12 -25.40 -12.30 3.13
C PRO A 12 -25.86 -13.68 3.65
N ARG A 13 -26.68 -14.41 2.88
CA ARG A 13 -26.86 -15.87 3.05
C ARG A 13 -27.30 -16.52 1.74
N GLN A 14 -26.39 -16.64 0.77
CA GLN A 14 -26.58 -17.57 -0.37
C GLN A 14 -25.31 -17.91 -1.18
N GLN A 15 -24.11 -17.83 -0.59
CA GLN A 15 -22.86 -18.18 -1.30
C GLN A 15 -22.32 -19.60 -1.03
N ALA A 16 -23.04 -20.45 -0.28
CA ALA A 16 -22.59 -21.81 0.06
C ALA A 16 -23.19 -22.93 -0.81
N GLN A 17 -23.68 -22.66 -2.02
CA GLN A 17 -24.33 -23.70 -2.87
C GLN A 17 -23.76 -23.88 -4.27
N LEU A 18 -22.64 -23.24 -4.61
CA LEU A 18 -22.01 -23.39 -5.94
C LEU A 18 -20.72 -24.24 -5.96
N MET A 19 -20.27 -24.78 -4.82
CA MET A 19 -19.03 -25.57 -4.72
C MET A 19 -19.24 -27.10 -4.61
N THR A 20 -20.44 -27.62 -4.83
CA THR A 20 -20.73 -29.08 -4.71
C THR A 20 -20.96 -29.82 -6.04
N SER A 21 -20.67 -29.24 -7.21
CA SER A 21 -20.89 -29.92 -8.50
C SER A 21 -19.66 -30.54 -9.17
N PHE A 22 -18.46 -30.41 -8.58
CA PHE A 22 -17.24 -31.03 -9.11
C PHE A 22 -16.53 -31.92 -8.07
N ALA A 23 -17.20 -32.96 -7.61
CA ALA A 23 -16.55 -34.07 -6.91
C ALA A 23 -17.31 -35.38 -7.15
N SER A 24 -16.98 -36.09 -8.23
CA SER A 24 -17.38 -37.47 -8.43
C SER A 24 -16.15 -38.40 -8.42
N SER A 25 -16.03 -39.13 -7.30
CA SER A 25 -15.36 -40.43 -7.10
C SER A 25 -13.86 -40.59 -7.37
N PRO A 26 -13.03 -40.88 -6.34
CA PRO A 26 -11.72 -41.48 -6.51
C PRO A 26 -11.77 -43.01 -6.39
N SER A 27 -11.37 -43.70 -7.46
CA SER A 27 -11.05 -45.12 -7.46
C SER A 27 -9.66 -45.35 -6.85
N LYS A 28 -9.59 -46.34 -5.95
CA LYS A 28 -8.40 -46.77 -5.21
C LYS A 28 -7.30 -47.26 -6.15
N ILE A 29 -6.08 -46.73 -6.02
CA ILE A 29 -4.85 -47.38 -6.50
C ILE A 29 -3.83 -47.39 -5.37
N HIS A 30 -3.50 -48.59 -4.90
CA HIS A 30 -2.36 -48.88 -4.04
C HIS A 30 -1.05 -48.75 -4.85
N SER A 31 -0.05 -48.07 -4.30
CA SER A 31 1.35 -48.20 -4.76
C SER A 31 2.27 -48.34 -3.56
N ALA A 32 2.94 -49.48 -3.52
CA ALA A 32 3.92 -49.87 -2.52
C ALA A 32 5.31 -49.34 -2.92
N ALA A 33 6.03 -48.76 -1.95
CA ALA A 33 7.42 -48.36 -2.09
C ALA A 33 8.37 -49.58 -1.99
N PRO A 34 9.47 -49.62 -2.76
CA PRO A 34 10.60 -50.50 -2.48
C PRO A 34 11.81 -49.75 -1.88
N PRO A 35 12.71 -50.44 -1.14
CA PRO A 35 13.61 -49.82 -0.17
C PRO A 35 14.99 -49.42 -0.69
N LEU A 36 15.56 -48.47 0.07
CA LEU A 36 16.92 -47.93 0.03
C LEU A 36 18.02 -49.01 0.09
N ARG A 37 19.04 -48.87 -0.76
CA ARG A 37 20.35 -49.53 -0.60
C ARG A 37 21.42 -48.51 -0.22
N ARG A 38 22.06 -48.75 0.93
CA ARG A 38 23.32 -48.14 1.38
C ARG A 38 24.48 -48.59 0.50
N ILE A 39 25.37 -47.66 0.15
CA ILE A 39 26.77 -47.97 -0.20
C ILE A 39 27.68 -47.03 0.60
N SER A 40 28.70 -47.63 1.18
CA SER A 40 29.69 -47.08 2.11
C SER A 40 30.94 -46.50 1.43
N ASN A 41 31.44 -45.40 2.00
CA ASN A 41 32.82 -44.94 2.19
C ASN A 41 33.93 -45.24 1.16
N SER A 42 34.67 -44.20 0.77
CA SER A 42 36.14 -44.17 0.97
C SER A 42 36.68 -42.73 0.97
N ALA A 43 37.74 -42.53 1.78
CA ALA A 43 38.38 -41.27 2.13
C ALA A 43 39.53 -40.89 1.17
N GLY A 44 39.95 -39.62 1.17
CA GLY A 44 41.11 -39.16 0.38
C GLY A 44 41.56 -37.71 0.64
N SER A 45 42.24 -37.53 1.77
CA SER A 45 43.23 -36.51 2.19
C SER A 45 43.85 -35.49 1.20
N SER A 46 44.13 -34.30 1.76
CA SER A 46 45.23 -33.32 1.48
C SER A 46 45.07 -32.38 0.28
N ARG A 47 45.50 -31.11 0.26
CA ARG A 47 46.65 -30.46 0.90
C ARG A 47 46.52 -28.93 0.73
N SER A 48 47.01 -28.15 1.69
CA SER A 48 47.23 -26.69 1.64
C SER A 48 48.43 -26.30 0.77
N VAL A 49 48.35 -25.26 -0.07
CA VAL A 49 49.49 -24.45 -0.53
C VAL A 49 49.10 -22.98 -0.74
N ASN A 50 50.06 -22.13 -0.39
CA ASN A 50 50.08 -20.68 -0.28
C ASN A 50 50.13 -19.87 -1.60
N ARG A 51 49.77 -18.58 -1.44
CA ARG A 51 50.42 -17.34 -1.96
C ARG A 51 50.18 -16.85 -3.40
N SER A 52 49.60 -15.64 -3.43
CA SER A 52 49.98 -14.44 -4.19
C SER A 52 50.13 -14.52 -5.70
N THR A 53 49.29 -13.80 -6.44
CA THR A 53 49.75 -12.85 -7.47
C THR A 53 48.63 -11.90 -7.90
N ILE A 54 48.89 -10.60 -7.75
CA ILE A 54 48.22 -9.52 -8.46
C ILE A 54 48.75 -9.55 -9.89
N LEU A 55 47.87 -9.69 -10.88
CA LEU A 55 48.17 -9.36 -12.28
C LEU A 55 46.91 -8.82 -12.95
N ASP A 56 47.01 -7.57 -13.39
CA ASP A 56 46.14 -6.92 -14.36
C ASP A 56 45.97 -7.77 -15.62
N VAL A 57 44.71 -8.02 -16.01
CA VAL A 57 44.37 -8.49 -17.35
C VAL A 57 43.29 -7.58 -17.93
N LYS A 58 43.65 -6.93 -19.04
CA LYS A 58 42.80 -6.09 -19.89
C LYS A 58 41.51 -6.82 -20.31
N PRO A 59 40.39 -6.11 -20.49
CA PRO A 59 39.13 -6.73 -20.88
C PRO A 59 39.17 -7.21 -22.33
N CYS A 60 38.90 -8.50 -22.51
CA CYS A 60 38.71 -9.14 -23.81
C CYS A 60 37.34 -8.75 -24.37
N GLY A 61 37.31 -8.39 -25.65
CA GLY A 61 36.13 -7.87 -26.35
C GLY A 61 34.94 -8.83 -26.31
N ARG A 62 33.76 -8.27 -26.02
CA ARG A 62 32.48 -8.94 -26.25
C ARG A 62 32.04 -8.72 -27.68
N SER A 63 31.82 -9.85 -28.35
CA SER A 63 31.10 -10.00 -29.60
C SER A 63 29.72 -9.33 -29.52
N SER A 64 29.44 -8.51 -30.52
CA SER A 64 28.13 -7.96 -30.84
C SER A 64 27.12 -9.09 -31.10
N HIS A 65 26.12 -9.23 -30.25
CA HIS A 65 24.81 -9.73 -30.64
C HIS A 65 23.83 -8.58 -30.41
N GLY A 66 23.29 -8.08 -31.51
CA GLY A 66 22.38 -6.95 -31.51
C GLY A 66 21.11 -7.30 -30.76
N THR A 67 20.95 -6.72 -29.59
CA THR A 67 19.64 -6.37 -29.06
C THR A 67 19.47 -4.89 -29.38
N THR A 68 18.58 -4.60 -30.33
CA THR A 68 17.98 -3.28 -30.43
C THR A 68 17.41 -2.94 -29.06
N PRO A 69 17.77 -1.80 -28.44
CA PRO A 69 17.13 -1.43 -27.19
C PRO A 69 15.66 -1.16 -27.52
N MET A 70 14.75 -1.98 -27.01
CA MET A 70 13.37 -1.53 -26.84
C MET A 70 13.48 -0.24 -26.01
N SER A 71 12.92 0.83 -26.56
CA SER A 71 12.84 2.10 -25.87
C SER A 71 12.20 1.86 -24.50
N ALA A 72 12.93 2.09 -23.41
CA ALA A 72 12.47 1.95 -22.03
C ALA A 72 11.29 2.90 -21.68
N SER A 73 10.71 3.59 -22.67
CA SER A 73 9.65 4.58 -22.56
C SER A 73 8.23 4.03 -22.82
N SER A 74 8.06 2.72 -22.99
CA SER A 74 6.74 2.12 -23.33
C SER A 74 6.19 1.14 -22.30
N PHE A 75 7.00 0.63 -21.38
CA PHE A 75 6.63 -0.49 -20.51
C PHE A 75 6.22 0.00 -19.11
N CYS A 76 4.95 -0.22 -18.74
CA CYS A 76 4.46 -0.03 -17.39
C CYS A 76 4.09 -1.41 -16.83
N PHE A 77 4.68 -1.77 -15.68
CA PHE A 77 4.50 -3.07 -15.05
C PHE A 77 3.07 -3.20 -14.50
N VAL A 78 2.32 -4.23 -14.88
CA VAL A 78 0.95 -4.43 -14.39
C VAL A 78 0.93 -5.58 -13.39
N THR A 79 0.49 -5.30 -12.15
CA THR A 79 0.22 -6.31 -11.14
C THR A 79 -1.25 -6.39 -10.78
N GLY A 80 -1.72 -7.55 -10.34
CA GLY A 80 -3.02 -7.70 -9.70
C GLY A 80 -2.88 -7.80 -8.17
N ALA A 81 -3.61 -6.98 -7.42
CA ALA A 81 -3.64 -7.07 -5.96
C ALA A 81 -4.50 -8.26 -5.49
N THR A 82 -3.94 -9.06 -4.58
CA THR A 82 -4.61 -10.24 -3.97
C THR A 82 -5.15 -9.94 -2.56
N SER A 83 -4.84 -8.75 -2.02
CA SER A 83 -5.24 -8.24 -0.71
C SER A 83 -6.73 -8.38 -0.48
N GLY A 84 -7.17 -9.14 0.54
CA GLY A 84 -8.59 -9.39 0.87
C GLY A 84 -9.20 -10.69 0.33
N TYR A 85 -8.43 -11.59 -0.32
CA TYR A 85 -8.91 -12.91 -0.78
C TYR A 85 -8.12 -14.06 -0.14
N ILE A 86 -6.87 -13.82 0.27
CA ILE A 86 -5.98 -14.84 0.82
C ILE A 86 -5.39 -14.33 2.14
N ALA A 87 -5.76 -14.98 3.24
CA ALA A 87 -5.18 -14.70 4.55
C ALA A 87 -3.80 -15.37 4.72
N CYS A 88 -3.47 -16.42 3.94
CA CYS A 88 -2.21 -17.15 4.05
C CYS A 88 -1.91 -17.63 5.48
N SER A 89 -2.96 -17.97 6.24
CA SER A 89 -2.81 -18.65 7.53
C SER A 89 -2.02 -19.94 7.31
N PRO A 90 -1.21 -20.41 8.28
CA PRO A 90 -0.48 -21.67 8.16
C PRO A 90 -1.35 -22.89 7.79
N ASP A 91 -2.64 -22.81 8.09
CA ASP A 91 -3.64 -23.85 7.81
C ASP A 91 -4.46 -23.60 6.52
N ASP A 92 -4.24 -22.49 5.81
CA ASP A 92 -4.97 -22.17 4.57
C ASP A 92 -4.49 -23.04 3.40
N ASP A 93 -5.44 -23.60 2.65
CA ASP A 93 -5.15 -24.24 1.37
C ASP A 93 -4.92 -23.18 0.29
N VAL A 94 -3.70 -22.65 0.22
CA VAL A 94 -3.29 -21.67 -0.79
C VAL A 94 -3.50 -22.16 -2.22
N TYR A 95 -3.64 -23.48 -2.45
CA TYR A 95 -3.90 -24.04 -3.77
C TYR A 95 -5.35 -23.86 -4.23
N ALA A 96 -6.28 -23.55 -3.33
CA ALA A 96 -7.65 -23.15 -3.70
C ALA A 96 -7.68 -21.91 -4.61
N TYR A 97 -6.61 -21.10 -4.60
CA TYR A 97 -6.49 -19.87 -5.38
C TYR A 97 -5.75 -20.03 -6.72
N ILE A 98 -5.22 -21.23 -7.03
CA ILE A 98 -4.60 -21.53 -8.34
C ILE A 98 -5.46 -21.02 -9.51
N PRO A 99 -6.79 -21.24 -9.56
CA PRO A 99 -7.60 -20.85 -10.71
C PRO A 99 -7.56 -19.34 -11.01
N VAL A 100 -7.37 -18.49 -9.99
CA VAL A 100 -7.27 -17.04 -10.15
C VAL A 100 -5.93 -16.68 -10.80
N TYR A 101 -4.82 -17.26 -10.29
CA TYR A 101 -3.48 -16.92 -10.75
C TYR A 101 -3.15 -17.46 -12.15
N VAL A 102 -3.64 -18.65 -12.51
CA VAL A 102 -3.35 -19.25 -13.84
C VAL A 102 -3.92 -18.46 -15.01
N MET A 103 -4.94 -17.62 -14.76
CA MET A 103 -5.55 -16.78 -15.79
C MET A 103 -4.71 -15.53 -16.09
N LEU A 104 -3.91 -15.05 -15.14
CA LEU A 104 -3.17 -13.79 -15.25
C LEU A 104 -2.11 -13.81 -16.36
N PRO A 105 -1.29 -14.86 -16.54
CA PRO A 105 -0.34 -14.93 -17.65
C PRO A 105 -1.03 -14.84 -19.02
N SER A 106 -2.25 -15.40 -19.15
CA SER A 106 -3.02 -15.32 -20.40
C SER A 106 -3.46 -13.90 -20.76
N ALA A 107 -3.51 -13.01 -19.76
CA ALA A 107 -3.80 -11.60 -19.93
C ALA A 107 -2.56 -10.72 -20.13
N GLY A 108 -1.36 -11.29 -20.06
CA GLY A 108 -0.11 -10.53 -20.12
C GLY A 108 0.21 -9.78 -18.82
N VAL A 109 -0.40 -10.15 -17.70
CA VAL A 109 -0.07 -9.55 -16.40
C VAL A 109 1.36 -9.93 -16.01
N ASP A 110 2.14 -8.96 -15.53
CA ASP A 110 3.56 -9.15 -15.25
C ASP A 110 3.82 -9.76 -13.86
N GLY A 111 2.91 -9.54 -12.92
CA GLY A 111 3.05 -10.03 -11.55
C GLY A 111 1.81 -9.83 -10.69
N VAL A 112 1.97 -10.01 -9.38
CA VAL A 112 0.91 -9.81 -8.39
C VAL A 112 1.45 -9.07 -7.17
N MET A 113 0.54 -8.39 -6.46
CA MET A 113 0.83 -7.78 -5.17
C MET A 113 0.15 -8.55 -4.04
N ALA A 114 0.90 -8.91 -3.01
CA ALA A 114 0.40 -9.67 -1.85
C ALA A 114 0.77 -9.01 -0.51
N ASP A 115 -0.23 -8.84 0.36
CA ASP A 115 -0.04 -8.37 1.73
C ASP A 115 0.53 -9.45 2.64
N CYS A 116 1.66 -9.14 3.28
CA CYS A 116 2.25 -9.90 4.38
C CYS A 116 1.73 -9.32 5.71
N TRP A 117 0.60 -9.86 6.16
CA TRP A 117 -0.13 -9.37 7.33
C TRP A 117 0.61 -9.64 8.63
N TRP A 118 0.91 -8.57 9.36
CA TRP A 118 1.54 -8.66 10.67
C TRP A 118 0.74 -9.52 11.65
N GLY A 119 -0.58 -9.31 11.67
CA GLY A 119 -1.52 -10.05 12.53
C GLY A 119 -1.67 -11.54 12.23
N ILE A 120 -1.15 -12.04 11.11
CA ILE A 120 -1.12 -13.47 10.80
C ILE A 120 0.24 -14.07 11.14
N VAL A 121 1.30 -13.34 10.78
CA VAL A 121 2.66 -13.85 10.89
C VAL A 121 3.19 -13.82 12.31
N GLU A 122 2.89 -12.80 13.11
CA GLU A 122 3.38 -12.63 14.50
C GLU A 122 2.21 -12.58 15.52
N ASP A 123 1.12 -13.31 15.25
CA ASP A 123 -0.16 -13.17 15.97
C ASP A 123 -0.07 -13.35 17.50
N GLN A 124 0.40 -14.51 17.95
CA GLN A 124 0.21 -14.97 19.32
C GLN A 124 1.26 -14.43 20.30
N GLN A 125 2.52 -14.29 19.85
CA GLN A 125 3.64 -13.95 20.72
C GLN A 125 4.66 -13.06 20.00
N PRO A 126 5.28 -12.10 20.71
CA PRO A 126 6.42 -11.33 20.22
C PRO A 126 7.52 -12.23 19.65
N ARG A 127 7.95 -11.94 18.43
CA ARG A 127 9.05 -12.61 17.70
C ARG A 127 8.81 -14.08 17.33
N GLU A 128 7.57 -14.56 17.39
CA GLU A 128 7.20 -15.88 16.87
C GLU A 128 6.59 -15.76 15.47
N TYR A 129 7.45 -15.71 14.46
CA TYR A 129 7.05 -15.48 13.07
C TYR A 129 6.68 -16.78 12.33
N ARG A 130 5.52 -16.80 11.66
CA ARG A 130 5.01 -17.95 10.88
C ARG A 130 4.86 -17.60 9.40
N TRP A 131 5.88 -17.91 8.61
CA TRP A 131 5.93 -17.57 7.18
C TRP A 131 5.50 -18.70 6.23
N SER A 132 5.10 -19.87 6.73
CA SER A 132 4.86 -21.07 5.91
C SER A 132 3.78 -20.87 4.84
N GLY A 133 2.66 -20.20 5.18
CA GLY A 133 1.60 -19.89 4.21
C GLY A 133 2.09 -19.02 3.06
N TYR A 134 2.86 -17.97 3.38
CA TYR A 134 3.48 -17.09 2.40
C TYR A 134 4.52 -17.80 1.53
N LYS A 135 5.35 -18.69 2.10
CA LYS A 135 6.31 -19.49 1.30
C LYS A 135 5.59 -20.33 0.24
N HIS A 136 4.47 -20.97 0.59
CA HIS A 136 3.69 -21.74 -0.38
C HIS A 136 3.07 -20.85 -1.45
N LEU A 137 2.51 -19.69 -1.08
CA LEU A 137 1.97 -18.72 -2.04
C LEU A 137 3.04 -18.23 -3.01
N PHE A 138 4.22 -17.86 -2.50
CA PHE A 138 5.30 -17.31 -3.33
C PHE A 138 5.89 -18.37 -4.25
N GLN A 139 5.95 -19.63 -3.80
CA GLN A 139 6.31 -20.75 -4.66
C GLN A 139 5.31 -20.93 -5.80
N LEU A 140 4.00 -20.84 -5.52
CA LEU A 140 2.98 -20.91 -6.57
C LEU A 140 3.13 -19.77 -7.59
N ILE A 141 3.34 -18.53 -7.13
CA ILE A 141 3.52 -17.36 -7.99
C ILE A 141 4.75 -17.53 -8.88
N LYS A 142 5.85 -18.01 -8.30
CA LYS A 142 7.08 -18.35 -9.02
C LYS A 142 6.87 -19.46 -10.06
N ASP A 143 6.14 -20.52 -9.72
CA ASP A 143 5.86 -21.63 -10.65
C ASP A 143 5.02 -21.19 -11.86
N LEU A 144 4.30 -20.07 -11.73
CA LEU A 144 3.54 -19.42 -12.80
C LEU A 144 4.33 -18.36 -13.57
N ASP A 145 5.63 -18.19 -13.28
CA ASP A 145 6.53 -17.18 -13.88
C ASP A 145 6.03 -15.75 -13.71
N LEU A 146 5.28 -15.48 -12.62
CA LEU A 146 4.82 -14.15 -12.25
C LEU A 146 5.83 -13.50 -11.30
N LYS A 147 5.99 -12.18 -11.39
CA LYS A 147 6.71 -11.41 -10.36
C LYS A 147 5.82 -11.10 -9.17
N LEU A 148 6.47 -10.69 -8.09
CA LEU A 148 5.82 -10.45 -6.81
C LEU A 148 6.23 -9.10 -6.23
N GLN A 149 5.23 -8.27 -5.95
CA GLN A 149 5.33 -7.14 -5.04
C GLN A 149 4.77 -7.58 -3.69
N VAL A 150 5.51 -7.38 -2.60
CA VAL A 150 5.06 -7.75 -1.25
C VAL A 150 4.82 -6.51 -0.42
N VAL A 151 3.73 -6.50 0.35
CA VAL A 151 3.42 -5.40 1.27
C VAL A 151 3.73 -5.83 2.70
N MET A 152 4.53 -5.05 3.43
CA MET A 152 4.71 -5.23 4.88
C MET A 152 3.53 -4.59 5.60
N SER A 153 2.49 -5.39 5.85
CA SER A 153 1.17 -4.88 6.24
C SER A 153 1.05 -4.81 7.77
N PHE A 154 1.54 -3.70 8.33
CA PHE A 154 1.50 -3.36 9.77
C PHE A 154 0.17 -2.76 10.22
N HIS A 155 -0.91 -3.11 9.53
CA HIS A 155 -2.27 -2.61 9.77
C HIS A 155 -3.27 -3.76 9.75
N ARG A 156 -4.45 -3.52 10.32
CA ARG A 156 -5.60 -4.42 10.26
C ARG A 156 -6.23 -4.36 8.86
N CYS A 157 -6.65 -5.49 8.33
CA CYS A 157 -7.61 -5.58 7.23
C CYS A 157 -9.02 -5.66 7.80
N GLY A 158 -9.96 -4.88 7.28
CA GLY A 158 -11.33 -4.81 7.78
C GLY A 158 -11.66 -3.42 8.32
N GLY A 159 -12.81 -2.90 7.88
CA GLY A 159 -13.34 -1.59 8.28
C GLY A 159 -13.17 -0.49 7.22
N ASN A 160 -12.38 -0.74 6.18
CA ASN A 160 -12.18 0.17 5.05
C ASN A 160 -12.92 -0.29 3.78
N VAL A 161 -13.05 0.60 2.80
CA VAL A 161 -13.78 0.32 1.55
C VAL A 161 -13.06 -0.78 0.79
N GLY A 162 -13.77 -1.87 0.50
CA GLY A 162 -13.24 -3.00 -0.28
C GLY A 162 -12.64 -4.15 0.55
N ASP A 163 -12.65 -4.06 1.88
CA ASP A 163 -12.21 -5.15 2.75
C ASP A 163 -13.25 -6.28 2.84
N ASP A 164 -12.93 -7.44 2.26
CA ASP A 164 -13.78 -8.64 2.30
C ASP A 164 -13.42 -9.62 3.43
N ILE A 165 -12.29 -9.39 4.12
CA ILE A 165 -11.75 -10.25 5.19
C ILE A 165 -11.35 -9.37 6.37
N ALA A 166 -11.60 -9.84 7.60
CA ALA A 166 -11.14 -9.20 8.83
C ALA A 166 -9.85 -9.86 9.33
N ILE A 167 -8.74 -9.13 9.31
CA ILE A 167 -7.43 -9.56 9.79
C ILE A 167 -6.97 -8.54 10.83
N PRO A 168 -7.13 -8.78 12.14
CA PRO A 168 -6.73 -7.83 13.17
C PRO A 168 -5.21 -7.65 13.26
N LEU A 169 -4.76 -6.65 14.02
CA LEU A 169 -3.38 -6.62 14.53
C LEU A 169 -3.11 -7.87 15.42
N PRO A 170 -1.83 -8.24 15.66
CA PRO A 170 -1.50 -9.39 16.50
C PRO A 170 -2.21 -9.38 17.85
N GLU A 171 -2.62 -10.56 18.33
CA GLU A 171 -3.27 -10.71 19.62
C GLU A 171 -2.48 -10.08 20.77
N TRP A 172 -1.16 -10.31 20.85
CA TRP A 172 -0.34 -9.74 21.91
C TRP A 172 -0.29 -8.21 21.88
N VAL A 173 -0.45 -7.57 20.71
CA VAL A 173 -0.53 -6.09 20.57
C VAL A 173 -1.88 -5.59 21.06
N ARG A 174 -2.94 -6.29 20.68
CA ARG A 174 -4.31 -5.98 21.13
C ARG A 174 -4.43 -6.10 22.65
N GLU A 175 -3.79 -7.08 23.27
CA GLU A 175 -3.70 -7.20 24.72
C GLU A 175 -2.98 -6.01 25.38
N VAL A 176 -1.89 -5.51 24.78
CA VAL A 176 -1.24 -4.27 25.23
C VAL A 176 -2.23 -3.09 25.10
N GLY A 177 -2.92 -2.97 23.97
CA GLY A 177 -3.91 -1.92 23.71
C GLY A 177 -5.06 -1.90 24.71
N ASN A 178 -5.50 -3.07 25.20
CA ASN A 178 -6.52 -3.15 26.26
C ASN A 178 -6.08 -2.49 27.57
N THR A 179 -4.77 -2.48 27.86
CA THR A 179 -4.20 -1.87 29.08
C THR A 179 -3.68 -0.45 28.86
N ASN A 180 -3.26 -0.14 27.63
CA ASN A 180 -2.73 1.15 27.22
C ASN A 180 -3.32 1.50 25.84
N PRO A 181 -4.55 2.06 25.78
CA PRO A 181 -5.20 2.35 24.51
C PRO A 181 -4.51 3.47 23.72
N ASP A 182 -3.68 4.29 24.37
CA ASP A 182 -2.86 5.31 23.70
C ASP A 182 -1.78 4.74 22.76
N ILE A 183 -1.66 3.41 22.59
CA ILE A 183 -0.85 2.85 21.49
C ILE A 183 -1.51 3.03 20.12
N TYR A 184 -2.76 3.48 20.10
CA TYR A 184 -3.57 3.68 18.90
C TYR A 184 -3.82 5.17 18.65
N PHE A 185 -4.05 5.52 17.39
CA PHE A 185 -4.48 6.87 17.04
C PHE A 185 -5.80 7.20 17.72
N THR A 186 -5.97 8.45 18.14
CA THR A 186 -7.11 8.87 18.94
C THR A 186 -7.67 10.20 18.42
N ASP A 187 -8.98 10.27 18.25
CA ASP A 187 -9.69 11.49 17.88
C ASP A 187 -9.93 12.43 19.08
N LYS A 188 -10.47 13.62 18.83
CA LYS A 188 -10.70 14.63 19.87
C LYS A 188 -11.72 14.20 20.94
N ASP A 189 -12.60 13.26 20.61
CA ASP A 189 -13.66 12.75 21.49
C ASP A 189 -13.16 11.54 22.32
N GLY A 190 -11.93 11.08 22.07
CA GLY A 190 -11.28 9.99 22.79
C GLY A 190 -11.55 8.61 22.19
N ASN A 191 -12.06 8.52 20.97
CA ASN A 191 -12.22 7.24 20.29
C ASN A 191 -10.87 6.78 19.74
N HIS A 192 -10.52 5.52 20.01
CA HIS A 192 -9.27 4.91 19.57
C HIS A 192 -9.49 4.14 18.26
N ASN A 193 -8.57 4.31 17.31
CA ASN A 193 -8.55 3.55 16.06
C ASN A 193 -7.47 2.45 16.14
N ASP A 194 -7.90 1.21 16.27
CA ASP A 194 -7.04 0.02 16.42
C ASP A 194 -6.59 -0.59 15.08
N GLU A 195 -6.67 0.17 13.97
CA GLU A 195 -6.23 -0.30 12.66
C GLU A 195 -4.70 -0.38 12.57
N CYS A 196 -3.99 0.55 13.20
CA CYS A 196 -2.52 0.55 13.25
C CYS A 196 -2.03 1.30 14.50
N LEU A 197 -0.74 1.19 14.80
CA LEU A 197 -0.13 1.86 15.95
C LEU A 197 0.02 3.37 15.68
N THR A 198 -0.22 4.21 16.71
CA THR A 198 0.10 5.64 16.63
C THR A 198 1.59 5.85 16.46
N TRP A 199 1.98 6.80 15.62
CA TRP A 199 3.38 7.19 15.44
C TRP A 199 3.99 7.81 16.70
N GLY A 200 3.15 8.22 17.66
CA GLY A 200 3.59 8.68 18.98
C GLY A 200 4.41 7.66 19.76
N ILE A 201 4.28 6.36 19.46
CA ILE A 201 5.01 5.29 20.13
C ILE A 201 6.16 4.68 19.31
N ASP A 202 6.53 5.30 18.18
CA ASP A 202 7.64 4.83 17.32
C ASP A 202 8.91 4.52 18.12
N GLN A 203 9.21 5.36 19.12
CA GLN A 203 10.42 5.30 19.95
C GLN A 203 10.11 4.98 21.43
N GLU A 204 8.86 4.66 21.77
CA GLU A 204 8.45 4.39 23.15
C GLU A 204 8.43 2.88 23.41
N PRO A 205 9.12 2.37 24.45
CA PRO A 205 9.26 0.92 24.69
C PRO A 205 8.02 0.31 25.37
N VAL A 206 6.83 0.58 24.82
CA VAL A 206 5.53 0.27 25.43
C VAL A 206 4.89 -1.01 24.87
N LEU A 207 5.53 -1.67 23.91
CA LEU A 207 5.10 -2.94 23.32
C LEU A 207 5.88 -4.10 23.96
N LEU A 208 5.57 -4.37 25.23
CA LEU A 208 6.26 -5.39 26.05
C LEU A 208 7.78 -5.16 26.12
N GLY A 209 8.19 -3.90 26.27
CA GLY A 209 9.59 -3.48 26.35
C GLY A 209 10.26 -3.18 25.00
N ARG A 210 9.55 -3.34 23.88
CA ARG A 210 9.99 -2.93 22.53
C ARG A 210 9.34 -1.63 22.09
N THR A 211 9.99 -0.90 21.18
CA THR A 211 9.37 0.21 20.45
C THR A 211 8.65 -0.29 19.18
N ALA A 212 7.74 0.52 18.62
CA ALA A 212 7.10 0.15 17.34
C ALA A 212 8.12 0.02 16.21
N LEU A 213 9.16 0.86 16.17
CA LEU A 213 10.25 0.74 15.19
C LEU A 213 11.03 -0.57 15.32
N GLU A 214 11.28 -1.06 16.53
CA GLU A 214 11.92 -2.36 16.75
C GLU A 214 11.03 -3.51 16.28
N VAL A 215 9.72 -3.43 16.51
CA VAL A 215 8.74 -4.40 16.03
C VAL A 215 8.75 -4.47 14.51
N TYR A 216 8.65 -3.33 13.82
CA TYR A 216 8.71 -3.27 12.35
C TYR A 216 10.04 -3.80 11.81
N ALA A 217 11.16 -3.42 12.42
CA ALA A 217 12.48 -3.88 12.02
C ALA A 217 12.66 -5.39 12.19
N ASP A 218 12.24 -5.95 13.32
CA ASP A 218 12.36 -7.39 13.58
C ASP A 218 11.48 -8.21 12.63
N PHE A 219 10.26 -7.73 12.33
CA PHE A 219 9.37 -8.33 11.33
C PHE A 219 9.99 -8.34 9.93
N MET A 220 10.47 -7.18 9.45
CA MET A 220 11.11 -7.06 8.14
C MET A 220 12.40 -7.91 8.05
N ARG A 221 13.20 -8.00 9.13
CA ARG A 221 14.39 -8.87 9.18
C ARG A 221 14.02 -10.35 9.11
N SER A 222 12.98 -10.76 9.84
CA SER A 222 12.48 -12.12 9.79
C SER A 222 12.02 -12.47 8.37
N PHE A 223 11.24 -11.58 7.73
CA PHE A 223 10.81 -11.73 6.35
C PHE A 223 11.99 -11.89 5.39
N ARG A 224 12.94 -10.94 5.42
CA ARG A 224 14.14 -10.97 4.57
C ARG A 224 14.92 -12.29 4.70
N THR A 225 15.03 -12.81 5.92
CA THR A 225 15.79 -14.03 6.22
C THR A 225 15.05 -15.28 5.76
N GLU A 226 13.75 -15.37 6.06
CA GLU A 226 12.95 -16.58 5.82
C GLU A 226 12.54 -16.75 4.36
N ILE A 227 12.47 -15.66 3.61
CA ILE A 227 11.98 -15.58 2.23
C ILE A 227 13.14 -15.31 1.23
N ASP A 228 14.40 -15.34 1.69
CA ASP A 228 15.57 -14.92 0.92
C ASP A 228 15.68 -15.55 -0.48
N GLU A 229 15.25 -16.80 -0.64
CA GLU A 229 15.28 -17.50 -1.94
C GLU A 229 14.54 -16.76 -3.06
N PHE A 230 13.40 -16.13 -2.76
CA PHE A 230 12.57 -15.40 -3.72
C PHE A 230 13.12 -13.99 -4.05
N PHE A 231 14.02 -13.48 -3.21
CA PHE A 231 14.79 -12.28 -3.54
C PHE A 231 15.98 -12.63 -4.43
N GLN A 232 16.67 -13.74 -4.13
CA GLN A 232 17.87 -14.16 -4.87
C GLN A 232 17.57 -14.55 -6.32
N ASP A 233 16.42 -15.18 -6.59
CA ASP A 233 15.99 -15.55 -7.94
C ASP A 233 15.25 -14.43 -8.70
N GLY A 234 14.96 -13.32 -8.02
CA GLY A 234 14.27 -12.16 -8.58
C GLY A 234 12.77 -12.37 -8.80
N THR A 235 12.12 -13.29 -8.08
CA THR A 235 10.65 -13.37 -8.01
C THR A 235 10.09 -12.13 -7.32
N ILE A 236 10.63 -11.74 -6.16
CA ILE A 236 10.25 -10.50 -5.47
C ILE A 236 10.97 -9.32 -6.14
N THR A 237 10.19 -8.40 -6.71
CA THR A 237 10.71 -7.20 -7.40
C THR A 237 10.63 -5.94 -6.55
N GLU A 238 9.70 -5.90 -5.60
CA GLU A 238 9.45 -4.73 -4.77
C GLU A 238 8.94 -5.12 -3.37
N VAL A 239 9.34 -4.34 -2.36
CA VAL A 239 8.78 -4.39 -1.00
C VAL A 239 8.09 -3.06 -0.70
N GLN A 240 6.77 -3.04 -0.70
CA GLN A 240 5.99 -1.91 -0.23
C GLN A 240 5.94 -1.94 1.30
N VAL A 241 6.34 -0.86 1.95
CA VAL A 241 6.38 -0.77 3.42
C VAL A 241 5.10 -0.07 3.89
N GLY A 242 4.29 -0.76 4.69
CA GLY A 242 3.10 -0.15 5.28
C GLY A 242 3.48 0.93 6.32
N LEU A 243 2.87 2.10 6.21
CA LEU A 243 3.21 3.27 7.04
C LEU A 243 2.04 3.83 7.86
N GLY A 244 0.92 3.13 7.89
CA GLY A 244 -0.30 3.58 8.55
C GLY A 244 -1.53 2.78 8.13
N PRO A 245 -2.74 3.34 8.28
CA PRO A 245 -4.00 2.68 7.92
C PRO A 245 -4.05 2.35 6.42
N CYS A 246 -4.58 1.20 6.06
CA CYS A 246 -4.52 0.59 4.73
C CYS A 246 -3.09 0.45 4.16
N GLY A 247 -2.07 0.49 5.02
CA GLY A 247 -0.65 0.55 4.62
C GLY A 247 -0.21 1.90 4.07
N GLU A 248 -1.10 2.90 4.05
CA GLU A 248 -0.86 4.23 3.51
C GLU A 248 -0.19 5.14 4.54
N LEU A 249 0.70 6.01 4.08
CA LEU A 249 1.27 7.07 4.90
C LEU A 249 0.24 8.20 5.10
N ARG A 250 -0.62 8.05 6.10
CA ARG A 250 -1.62 9.06 6.52
C ARG A 250 -2.10 8.77 7.93
N TYR A 251 -2.82 9.72 8.52
CA TYR A 251 -3.64 9.46 9.71
C TYR A 251 -4.95 8.75 9.33
N PRO A 252 -5.59 8.02 10.27
CA PRO A 252 -6.92 7.43 10.06
C PRO A 252 -8.04 8.47 10.20
N ALA A 253 -8.01 9.51 9.36
CA ALA A 253 -8.85 10.70 9.49
C ALA A 253 -10.31 10.50 9.02
N TYR A 254 -10.57 9.44 8.26
CA TYR A 254 -11.89 9.12 7.68
C TYR A 254 -12.31 7.66 7.91
N PRO A 255 -12.31 7.16 9.17
CA PRO A 255 -12.66 5.77 9.45
C PRO A 255 -14.19 5.58 9.38
N MET A 256 -14.65 4.71 8.47
CA MET A 256 -16.08 4.42 8.32
C MET A 256 -16.70 3.82 9.59
N GLU A 257 -15.92 3.04 10.35
CA GLU A 257 -16.38 2.44 11.61
C GLU A 257 -16.71 3.48 12.69
N ASN A 258 -16.09 4.67 12.65
CA ASN A 258 -16.43 5.76 13.55
C ASN A 258 -17.52 6.69 12.97
N GLY A 259 -18.19 6.25 11.90
CA GLY A 259 -19.32 6.96 11.31
C GLY A 259 -18.94 8.05 10.31
N TRP A 260 -17.68 8.11 9.85
CA TRP A 260 -17.34 8.96 8.71
C TRP A 260 -18.06 8.47 7.44
N SER A 261 -18.49 9.42 6.61
CA SER A 261 -19.09 9.18 5.31
C SER A 261 -18.59 10.20 4.31
N TYR A 262 -18.36 9.78 3.07
CA TYR A 262 -17.96 10.67 1.99
C TYR A 262 -19.05 11.74 1.73
N PRO A 263 -18.71 13.03 1.52
CA PRO A 263 -17.36 13.63 1.51
C PRO A 263 -17.02 14.37 2.81
N GLY A 264 -17.22 13.80 4.00
CA GLY A 264 -16.91 14.49 5.27
C GLY A 264 -15.45 14.94 5.39
N ILE A 265 -15.19 16.07 6.05
CA ILE A 265 -13.81 16.61 6.19
C ILE A 265 -12.84 15.68 6.95
N GLY A 266 -13.35 14.73 7.73
CA GLY A 266 -12.54 13.89 8.61
C GLY A 266 -12.17 14.58 9.92
N GLU A 267 -11.36 13.93 10.76
CA GLU A 267 -10.89 14.50 12.02
C GLU A 267 -9.39 14.29 12.24
N PHE A 268 -8.74 15.23 12.94
CA PHE A 268 -7.36 15.07 13.39
C PHE A 268 -7.24 13.92 14.40
N GLN A 269 -6.23 13.07 14.23
CA GLN A 269 -6.07 11.82 14.98
C GLN A 269 -4.87 11.84 15.94
N CYS A 270 -4.59 12.98 16.57
CA CYS A 270 -3.38 13.21 17.37
C CYS A 270 -3.61 13.24 18.89
N TYR A 271 -4.76 12.79 19.38
CA TYR A 271 -5.18 13.01 20.77
C TYR A 271 -4.73 11.91 21.74
N ASP A 272 -3.96 10.91 21.28
CA ASP A 272 -3.31 9.97 22.17
C ASP A 272 -2.27 10.68 23.04
N LYS A 273 -2.00 10.15 24.24
CA LYS A 273 -1.11 10.86 25.19
C LYS A 273 0.30 11.10 24.66
N TYR A 274 0.80 10.28 23.72
CA TYR A 274 2.16 10.38 23.23
C TYR A 274 2.30 11.52 22.22
N LEU A 275 1.36 11.61 21.26
CA LEU A 275 1.30 12.71 20.31
C LEU A 275 0.95 14.03 20.99
N MET A 276 0.00 14.03 21.95
CA MET A 276 -0.30 15.24 22.72
C MET A 276 0.90 15.74 23.52
N ARG A 277 1.70 14.84 24.11
CA ARG A 277 2.97 15.20 24.76
C ARG A 277 3.97 15.79 23.77
N SER A 278 4.15 15.18 22.60
CA SER A 278 5.03 15.68 21.52
C SER A 278 4.63 17.10 21.08
N MET A 279 3.32 17.35 20.90
CA MET A 279 2.82 18.69 20.55
C MET A 279 3.09 19.70 21.66
N SER A 280 2.83 19.33 22.91
CA SER A 280 3.09 20.20 24.07
C SER A 280 4.57 20.59 24.16
N GLU A 281 5.48 19.63 23.97
CA GLU A 281 6.94 19.89 23.91
C GLU A 281 7.30 20.84 22.75
N ALA A 282 6.73 20.62 21.56
CA ALA A 282 6.94 21.48 20.40
C ALA A 282 6.42 22.92 20.60
N ALA A 283 5.32 23.09 21.34
CA ALA A 283 4.76 24.38 21.70
C ALA A 283 5.62 25.10 22.77
N GLN A 284 6.11 24.37 23.77
CA GLN A 284 7.00 24.89 24.80
C GLN A 284 8.35 25.32 24.22
N ALA A 285 8.91 24.57 23.28
CA ALA A 285 10.14 24.94 22.56
C ALA A 285 10.02 26.28 21.80
N ARG A 286 8.80 26.68 21.42
CA ARG A 286 8.50 27.98 20.80
C ARG A 286 8.09 29.07 21.79
N CYS A 287 8.16 28.79 23.11
CA CYS A 287 7.67 29.66 24.18
C CYS A 287 6.17 30.00 24.06
N ARG A 288 5.35 29.07 23.56
CA ARG A 288 3.90 29.25 23.31
C ARG A 288 3.06 28.26 24.11
N ARG A 289 3.02 28.38 25.44
CA ARG A 289 2.25 27.45 26.30
C ARG A 289 0.75 27.35 26.01
N HIS A 290 0.16 28.40 25.43
CA HIS A 290 -1.26 28.39 25.03
C HIS A 290 -1.51 27.59 23.74
N TRP A 291 -0.48 27.02 23.11
CA TRP A 291 -0.56 26.16 21.91
C TRP A 291 -0.40 24.67 22.22
N GLU A 292 -0.42 24.28 23.50
CA GLU A 292 -0.22 22.89 23.93
C GLU A 292 -1.48 22.00 23.78
N ASN A 293 -2.61 22.56 23.33
CA ASN A 293 -3.86 21.84 23.09
C ASN A 293 -4.13 21.68 21.60
N GLY A 294 -4.96 20.71 21.24
CA GLY A 294 -5.41 20.51 19.86
C GLY A 294 -6.30 21.66 19.35
N PRO A 295 -6.46 21.77 18.02
CA PRO A 295 -7.18 22.87 17.39
C PRO A 295 -8.64 22.89 17.82
N GLN A 296 -9.18 24.11 17.93
CA GLN A 296 -10.59 24.36 18.25
C GLN A 296 -11.36 24.69 16.99
N GLY A 297 -12.68 24.46 16.99
CA GLY A 297 -13.53 24.80 15.86
C GLY A 297 -13.29 23.94 14.62
N VAL A 298 -12.78 22.71 14.77
CA VAL A 298 -12.47 21.78 13.67
C VAL A 298 -13.66 20.94 13.19
N GLY A 299 -14.83 21.10 13.80
CA GLY A 299 -16.01 20.30 13.44
C GLY A 299 -15.92 18.85 13.90
N THR A 300 -16.50 17.95 13.10
CA THR A 300 -16.55 16.49 13.28
C THR A 300 -16.28 15.79 11.94
N TYR A 301 -16.16 14.46 11.94
CA TYR A 301 -15.90 13.64 10.74
C TYR A 301 -16.72 14.05 9.49
N ASN A 302 -18.01 14.33 9.66
CA ASN A 302 -18.94 14.62 8.57
C ASN A 302 -19.24 16.12 8.39
N SER A 303 -18.50 17.00 9.05
CA SER A 303 -18.60 18.45 8.84
C SER A 303 -18.13 18.82 7.42
N ARG A 304 -18.51 20.03 6.98
CA ARG A 304 -18.00 20.64 5.75
C ARG A 304 -17.01 21.75 6.10
N PRO A 305 -16.04 22.11 5.24
CA PRO A 305 -15.02 23.09 5.60
C PRO A 305 -15.62 24.42 6.06
N TYR A 306 -16.61 24.92 5.33
CA TYR A 306 -17.29 26.19 5.60
C TYR A 306 -18.23 26.19 6.81
N ASP A 307 -18.48 25.03 7.42
CA ASP A 307 -19.27 24.91 8.66
C ASP A 307 -18.36 24.92 9.91
N THR A 308 -17.07 25.20 9.75
CA THR A 308 -16.07 25.10 10.81
C THR A 308 -15.18 26.35 10.87
N ASP A 309 -15.00 26.91 12.07
CA ASP A 309 -14.14 28.08 12.29
C ASP A 309 -12.67 27.80 11.90
N PHE A 310 -12.24 26.53 11.94
CA PHE A 310 -10.88 26.16 11.60
C PHE A 310 -10.65 26.08 10.09
N PHE A 311 -11.57 25.50 9.30
CA PHE A 311 -11.38 25.23 7.87
C PHE A 311 -12.10 26.19 6.92
N GLU A 312 -12.95 27.10 7.43
CA GLU A 312 -13.60 28.12 6.61
C GLU A 312 -12.58 29.06 5.94
N ASP A 313 -13.04 29.84 4.95
CA ASP A 313 -12.20 30.81 4.27
C ASP A 313 -11.59 31.82 5.26
N ARG A 314 -10.26 31.87 5.32
CA ARG A 314 -9.48 32.66 6.30
C ARG A 314 -9.65 32.21 7.76
N GLY A 315 -10.11 30.98 7.97
CA GLY A 315 -10.28 30.35 9.27
C GLY A 315 -8.97 30.02 10.00
N GLY A 316 -9.12 29.25 11.08
CA GLY A 316 -8.07 28.90 12.03
C GLY A 316 -6.82 28.25 11.41
N TYR A 317 -6.95 27.51 10.31
CA TYR A 317 -5.84 26.84 9.61
C TYR A 317 -4.73 27.81 9.15
N ASN A 318 -5.10 29.05 8.81
CA ASN A 318 -4.17 30.11 8.40
C ASN A 318 -3.70 31.01 9.55
N SER A 319 -4.18 30.78 10.78
CA SER A 319 -3.72 31.51 11.95
C SER A 319 -2.29 31.12 12.34
N LYS A 320 -1.63 31.92 13.19
CA LYS A 320 -0.31 31.56 13.72
C LYS A 320 -0.29 30.21 14.43
N TYR A 321 -1.38 29.87 15.11
CA TYR A 321 -1.55 28.59 15.78
C TYR A 321 -1.81 27.47 14.76
N GLY A 322 -2.71 27.68 13.78
CA GLY A 322 -3.02 26.70 12.74
C GLY A 322 -1.78 26.32 11.92
N ILE A 323 -0.99 27.30 11.51
CA ILE A 323 0.31 27.07 10.84
C ILE A 323 1.24 26.25 11.75
N PHE A 324 1.34 26.57 13.04
CA PHE A 324 2.15 25.76 13.97
C PHE A 324 1.65 24.32 14.07
N PHE A 325 0.35 24.13 14.27
CA PHE A 325 -0.27 22.83 14.46
C PHE A 325 -0.12 21.96 13.21
N LEU A 326 -0.46 22.48 12.03
CA LEU A 326 -0.38 21.74 10.76
C LEU A 326 1.06 21.42 10.36
N ASN A 327 2.02 22.30 10.66
CA ASN A 327 3.44 21.97 10.51
C ASN A 327 3.85 20.83 11.45
N TRP A 328 3.44 20.87 12.72
CA TRP A 328 3.77 19.79 13.66
C TRP A 328 3.12 18.46 13.24
N TYR A 329 1.82 18.48 12.94
CA TYR A 329 1.03 17.29 12.62
C TYR A 329 1.54 16.58 11.36
N SER A 330 1.84 17.34 10.29
CA SER A 330 2.44 16.77 9.07
C SER A 330 3.91 16.39 9.25
N GLN A 331 4.67 17.07 10.12
CA GLN A 331 6.04 16.69 10.41
C GLN A 331 6.13 15.33 11.12
N ILE A 332 5.19 14.98 12.02
CA ILE A 332 5.16 13.64 12.63
C ILE A 332 5.02 12.55 11.56
N LEU A 333 4.14 12.75 10.57
CA LEU A 333 3.96 11.86 9.41
C LEU A 333 5.27 11.68 8.63
N ILE A 334 5.93 12.79 8.29
CA ILE A 334 7.18 12.80 7.52
C ILE A 334 8.30 12.09 8.29
N GLU A 335 8.41 12.33 9.59
CA GLU A 335 9.44 11.70 10.42
C GLU A 335 9.18 10.20 10.67
N HIS A 336 7.92 9.79 10.76
CA HIS A 336 7.56 8.36 10.80
C HIS A 336 8.06 7.65 9.53
N ALA A 337 7.72 8.19 8.37
CA ALA A 337 8.20 7.67 7.08
C ALA A 337 9.73 7.63 7.02
N ASP A 338 10.40 8.69 7.49
CA ASP A 338 11.87 8.76 7.50
C ASP A 338 12.51 7.63 8.32
N ARG A 339 11.97 7.36 9.51
CA ARG A 339 12.49 6.32 10.42
C ARG A 339 12.23 4.92 9.88
N VAL A 340 11.00 4.63 9.43
CA VAL A 340 10.62 3.29 8.97
C VAL A 340 11.30 2.95 7.64
N LEU A 341 11.36 3.89 6.69
CA LEU A 341 12.01 3.65 5.40
C LEU A 341 13.53 3.55 5.52
N MET A 342 14.15 4.25 6.47
CA MET A 342 15.57 4.04 6.79
C MET A 342 15.84 2.58 7.21
N LEU A 343 14.98 2.01 8.09
CA LEU A 343 15.09 0.62 8.51
C LEU A 343 14.87 -0.33 7.33
N ALA A 344 13.81 -0.11 6.55
CA ALA A 344 13.48 -0.94 5.40
C ALA A 344 14.60 -0.95 4.34
N ASN A 345 15.14 0.21 3.97
CA ASN A 345 16.24 0.33 3.01
C ASN A 345 17.49 -0.43 3.48
N SER A 346 17.79 -0.39 4.79
CA SER A 346 18.89 -1.16 5.35
C SER A 346 18.66 -2.67 5.34
N ILE A 347 17.41 -3.12 5.52
CA ILE A 347 17.08 -4.55 5.62
C ILE A 347 16.94 -5.19 4.22
N PHE A 348 16.32 -4.47 3.29
CA PHE A 348 16.06 -4.91 1.92
C PHE A 348 17.09 -4.37 0.93
N GLN A 349 18.33 -4.19 1.37
CA GLN A 349 19.40 -3.63 0.54
C GLN A 349 19.50 -4.37 -0.81
N GLY A 350 19.36 -3.63 -1.90
CA GLY A 350 19.41 -4.16 -3.27
C GLY A 350 18.04 -4.52 -3.86
N THR A 351 16.96 -4.42 -3.10
CA THR A 351 15.58 -4.55 -3.57
C THR A 351 14.88 -3.18 -3.56
N GLN A 352 14.02 -2.92 -4.54
CA GLN A 352 13.24 -1.68 -4.57
C GLN A 352 12.27 -1.67 -3.39
N ILE A 353 12.28 -0.60 -2.60
CA ILE A 353 11.24 -0.36 -1.58
C ILE A 353 10.24 0.67 -2.09
N ALA A 354 8.99 0.59 -1.66
CA ALA A 354 7.95 1.54 -2.01
C ALA A 354 7.16 1.99 -0.77
N ALA A 355 6.53 3.16 -0.88
CA ALA A 355 5.61 3.68 0.13
C ALA A 355 4.33 4.13 -0.56
N LYS A 356 3.18 3.79 0.04
CA LYS A 356 1.88 4.16 -0.48
C LYS A 356 1.42 5.49 0.14
N VAL A 357 0.95 6.42 -0.68
CA VAL A 357 0.36 7.70 -0.26
C VAL A 357 -1.06 7.79 -0.80
N ALA A 358 -2.01 8.15 0.07
CA ALA A 358 -3.43 8.19 -0.25
C ALA A 358 -3.79 9.42 -1.11
N GLY A 359 -4.66 9.21 -2.11
CA GLY A 359 -5.32 10.28 -2.87
C GLY A 359 -6.55 10.83 -2.14
N VAL A 360 -6.39 11.88 -1.36
CA VAL A 360 -7.50 12.55 -0.66
C VAL A 360 -8.01 13.71 -1.52
N HIS A 361 -8.92 13.39 -2.43
CA HIS A 361 -9.34 14.29 -3.51
C HIS A 361 -10.53 15.18 -3.18
N TRP A 362 -11.32 14.86 -2.15
CA TRP A 362 -12.47 15.66 -1.74
C TRP A 362 -12.03 16.89 -0.94
N TRP A 363 -12.76 18.00 -1.12
CA TRP A 363 -12.41 19.35 -0.68
C TRP A 363 -11.11 19.93 -1.26
N TYR A 364 -10.49 19.28 -2.25
CA TYR A 364 -9.30 19.79 -2.91
C TYR A 364 -9.55 21.16 -3.57
N ASN A 365 -10.76 21.40 -4.10
CA ASN A 365 -11.15 22.70 -4.68
C ASN A 365 -11.64 23.73 -3.63
N THR A 366 -11.21 23.60 -2.37
CA THR A 366 -11.45 24.60 -1.30
C THR A 366 -10.14 25.26 -0.88
N TYR A 367 -10.17 26.45 -0.27
CA TYR A 367 -8.94 27.11 0.16
C TYR A 367 -8.15 26.34 1.23
N SER A 368 -8.85 25.60 2.09
CA SER A 368 -8.24 24.89 3.22
C SER A 368 -7.80 23.47 2.89
N HIS A 369 -8.34 22.83 1.85
CA HIS A 369 -8.07 21.42 1.55
C HIS A 369 -8.32 20.53 2.78
N ALA A 370 -9.44 20.74 3.47
CA ALA A 370 -9.65 20.27 4.84
C ALA A 370 -9.36 18.77 5.06
N SER A 371 -9.73 17.90 4.11
CA SER A 371 -9.49 16.46 4.23
C SER A 371 -8.04 16.05 4.03
N GLU A 372 -7.29 16.74 3.19
CA GLU A 372 -5.84 16.55 3.11
C GLU A 372 -5.19 16.94 4.44
N LEU A 373 -5.61 18.07 5.03
CA LEU A 373 -5.09 18.54 6.31
C LEU A 373 -5.35 17.54 7.44
N THR A 374 -6.57 17.01 7.58
CA THR A 374 -6.91 16.03 8.62
C THR A 374 -6.19 14.70 8.41
N ALA A 375 -5.98 14.28 7.15
CA ALA A 375 -5.19 13.10 6.80
C ALA A 375 -3.68 13.26 7.05
N GLY A 376 -3.20 14.47 7.33
CA GLY A 376 -1.80 14.78 7.65
C GLY A 376 -1.01 15.38 6.49
N PHE A 377 -1.61 15.54 5.33
CA PHE A 377 -1.02 16.25 4.20
C PHE A 377 -1.25 17.73 4.42
N TYR A 378 -0.21 18.47 4.80
CA TYR A 378 -0.32 19.93 4.90
C TYR A 378 -0.29 20.56 3.50
N ASN A 379 -1.23 20.16 2.63
CA ASN A 379 -1.43 20.70 1.31
C ASN A 379 -2.53 21.77 1.38
N ASN A 380 -2.32 22.89 0.71
CA ASN A 380 -3.36 23.87 0.43
C ASN A 380 -2.93 24.77 -0.72
N ILE A 381 -3.77 25.74 -1.09
CA ILE A 381 -3.52 26.66 -2.20
C ILE A 381 -2.20 27.47 -2.10
N GLN A 382 -1.56 27.54 -0.93
CA GLN A 382 -0.30 28.26 -0.69
C GLN A 382 0.89 27.34 -0.37
N HIS A 383 0.66 26.04 -0.18
CA HIS A 383 1.65 25.12 0.36
C HIS A 383 1.54 23.73 -0.28
N ASP A 384 2.60 23.27 -0.94
CA ASP A 384 2.70 21.89 -1.45
C ASP A 384 3.00 20.94 -0.28
N GLY A 385 1.98 20.19 0.14
CA GLY A 385 2.08 19.21 1.23
C GLY A 385 2.75 17.89 0.84
N TYR A 386 2.86 17.60 -0.46
CA TYR A 386 3.39 16.33 -0.98
C TYR A 386 4.89 16.39 -1.23
N ALA A 387 5.43 17.55 -1.60
CA ALA A 387 6.87 17.71 -1.86
C ALA A 387 7.77 17.24 -0.70
N PRO A 388 7.49 17.56 0.59
CA PRO A 388 8.29 17.07 1.72
C PRO A 388 8.23 15.54 1.89
N ILE A 389 7.07 14.94 1.65
CA ILE A 389 6.88 13.48 1.71
C ILE A 389 7.73 12.81 0.63
N ILE A 390 7.61 13.29 -0.61
CA ILE A 390 8.38 12.80 -1.77
C ILE A 390 9.88 12.97 -1.53
N ALA A 391 10.33 14.05 -0.87
CA ALA A 391 11.72 14.25 -0.52
C ALA A 391 12.25 13.18 0.46
N VAL A 392 11.43 12.75 1.44
CA VAL A 392 11.79 11.63 2.33
C VAL A 392 11.81 10.30 1.57
N LEU A 393 10.88 10.05 0.66
CA LEU A 393 10.93 8.85 -0.19
C LEU A 393 12.23 8.81 -0.99
N LYS A 394 12.60 9.93 -1.63
CA LYS A 394 13.86 10.07 -2.37
C LYS A 394 15.07 9.80 -1.48
N LYS A 395 15.08 10.33 -0.25
CA LYS A 395 16.19 10.16 0.71
C LYS A 395 16.50 8.69 0.95
N HIS A 396 15.49 7.82 0.94
CA HIS A 396 15.64 6.37 1.18
C HIS A 396 15.58 5.51 -0.07
N GLY A 397 15.55 6.11 -1.26
CA GLY A 397 15.43 5.38 -2.53
C GLY A 397 14.08 4.68 -2.70
N ALA A 398 13.04 5.13 -1.99
CA ALA A 398 11.70 4.57 -2.07
C ALA A 398 10.96 5.13 -3.30
N GLN A 399 10.23 4.24 -3.96
CA GLN A 399 9.25 4.56 -4.98
C GLN A 399 7.96 5.08 -4.33
N LEU A 400 7.30 6.03 -4.98
CA LEU A 400 5.94 6.42 -4.62
C LEU A 400 4.95 5.45 -5.25
N ASN A 401 4.01 4.93 -4.46
CA ASN A 401 2.79 4.33 -4.95
C ASN A 401 1.61 5.24 -4.59
N PHE A 402 0.86 5.72 -5.59
CA PHE A 402 -0.23 6.69 -5.39
C PHE A 402 -1.58 6.15 -5.87
N THR A 403 -2.64 6.37 -5.09
CA THR A 403 -3.99 5.87 -5.40
C THR A 403 -4.82 6.86 -6.25
N CYS A 404 -6.03 6.44 -6.64
CA CYS A 404 -7.07 7.25 -7.29
C CYS A 404 -6.87 7.57 -8.78
N VAL A 405 -5.93 6.92 -9.48
CA VAL A 405 -5.60 7.27 -10.87
C VAL A 405 -6.67 6.99 -11.92
N GLU A 406 -7.71 6.26 -11.56
CA GLU A 406 -8.88 5.97 -12.40
C GLU A 406 -9.98 7.03 -12.29
N LEU A 407 -9.97 7.85 -11.23
CA LEU A 407 -11.06 8.77 -10.91
C LEU A 407 -11.10 9.95 -11.90
N SER A 408 -12.30 10.48 -12.11
CA SER A 408 -12.53 11.64 -12.97
C SER A 408 -13.27 12.75 -12.25
N THR A 409 -12.74 13.97 -12.37
CA THR A 409 -13.31 15.16 -11.74
C THR A 409 -14.75 15.39 -12.22
N SER A 410 -15.02 15.27 -13.52
CA SER A 410 -16.37 15.46 -14.06
C SER A 410 -17.38 14.43 -13.55
N LYS A 411 -16.99 13.15 -13.43
CA LYS A 411 -17.87 12.11 -12.87
C LYS A 411 -18.20 12.42 -11.40
N HIS A 412 -17.20 12.82 -10.61
CA HIS A 412 -17.42 13.18 -9.20
C HIS A 412 -18.25 14.47 -9.05
N GLU A 413 -18.09 15.47 -9.92
CA GLU A 413 -18.93 16.67 -9.92
C GLU A 413 -20.39 16.35 -10.26
N GLU A 414 -20.64 15.37 -11.14
CA GLU A 414 -22.00 14.92 -11.48
C GLU A 414 -22.64 14.12 -10.33
N GLU A 415 -21.89 13.23 -9.68
CA GLU A 415 -22.40 12.35 -8.62
C GLU A 415 -22.46 13.01 -7.24
N PHE A 416 -21.45 13.83 -6.91
CA PHE A 416 -21.25 14.46 -5.59
C PHE A 416 -20.76 15.91 -5.73
N PRO A 417 -21.57 16.83 -6.30
CA PRO A 417 -21.17 18.22 -6.53
C PRO A 417 -20.77 18.95 -5.24
N GLU A 418 -21.29 18.55 -4.09
CA GLU A 418 -20.96 19.13 -2.79
C GLU A 418 -19.55 18.79 -2.30
N ALA A 419 -18.90 17.75 -2.86
CA ALA A 419 -17.61 17.27 -2.40
C ALA A 419 -16.45 18.20 -2.75
N MET A 420 -16.63 19.16 -3.69
CA MET A 420 -15.57 20.03 -4.21
C MET A 420 -14.30 19.23 -4.54
N SER A 421 -14.51 18.08 -5.17
CA SER A 421 -13.52 17.05 -5.39
C SER A 421 -12.75 17.29 -6.68
N ASP A 422 -11.43 17.10 -6.67
CA ASP A 422 -10.61 17.20 -7.89
C ASP A 422 -9.47 16.17 -7.92
N PRO A 423 -9.78 14.89 -8.22
CA PRO A 423 -8.76 13.85 -8.33
C PRO A 423 -7.76 14.13 -9.45
N GLU A 424 -8.19 14.73 -10.57
CA GLU A 424 -7.33 14.95 -11.74
C GLU A 424 -6.21 15.96 -11.44
N ASP A 425 -6.54 17.10 -10.82
CA ASP A 425 -5.53 18.09 -10.42
C ASP A 425 -4.64 17.58 -9.28
N LEU A 426 -5.18 16.81 -8.34
CA LEU A 426 -4.40 16.17 -7.28
C LEU A 426 -3.36 15.20 -7.86
N ILE A 427 -3.77 14.29 -8.75
CA ILE A 427 -2.86 13.36 -9.43
C ILE A 427 -1.80 14.16 -10.19
N TRP A 428 -2.21 15.19 -10.93
CA TRP A 428 -1.27 16.01 -11.68
C TRP A 428 -0.22 16.68 -10.77
N GLN A 429 -0.63 17.22 -9.62
CA GLN A 429 0.27 17.78 -8.60
C GLN A 429 1.28 16.72 -8.16
N VAL A 430 0.81 15.59 -7.64
CA VAL A 430 1.65 14.55 -7.02
C VAL A 430 2.61 13.92 -8.02
N LEU A 431 2.16 13.58 -9.22
CA LEU A 431 3.01 13.01 -10.27
C LEU A 431 4.04 14.03 -10.77
N THR A 432 3.64 15.29 -10.94
CA THR A 432 4.56 16.34 -11.38
C THR A 432 5.65 16.61 -10.35
N THR A 433 5.28 16.79 -9.08
CA THR A 433 6.24 16.94 -7.96
C THR A 433 7.12 15.69 -7.83
N SER A 434 6.50 14.51 -7.97
CA SER A 434 7.04 13.20 -8.33
C SER A 434 8.33 13.23 -9.13
N TRP A 435 8.12 13.50 -10.41
CA TRP A 435 9.14 13.46 -11.44
C TRP A 435 10.08 14.67 -11.40
N GLN A 436 9.66 15.81 -10.82
CA GLN A 436 10.55 16.95 -10.60
C GLN A 436 11.60 16.64 -9.54
N ILE A 437 11.20 15.99 -8.45
CA ILE A 437 12.13 15.52 -7.41
C ILE A 437 12.93 14.31 -7.91
N GLY A 438 12.37 13.53 -8.85
CA GLY A 438 13.09 12.50 -9.59
C GLY A 438 13.04 11.14 -8.90
N ILE A 439 11.88 10.76 -8.36
CA ILE A 439 11.63 9.40 -7.88
C ILE A 439 10.76 8.62 -8.89
N PRO A 440 10.87 7.28 -8.93
CA PRO A 440 9.91 6.44 -9.63
C PRO A 440 8.51 6.59 -9.01
N VAL A 441 7.49 6.50 -9.86
CA VAL A 441 6.08 6.57 -9.43
C VAL A 441 5.32 5.41 -10.03
N ALA A 442 4.65 4.65 -9.17
CA ALA A 442 3.64 3.67 -9.51
C ALA A 442 2.28 4.11 -8.97
N CYS A 443 1.21 3.50 -9.46
CA CYS A 443 -0.14 3.84 -9.03
C CYS A 443 -1.06 2.64 -8.86
N GLU A 444 -2.17 2.88 -8.16
CA GLU A 444 -3.27 1.96 -7.93
C GLU A 444 -4.60 2.65 -8.25
N ASN A 445 -5.57 1.90 -8.76
CA ASN A 445 -6.94 2.39 -8.75
C ASN A 445 -7.52 2.33 -7.32
N ALA A 446 -8.30 3.34 -6.92
CA ALA A 446 -8.88 3.41 -5.59
C ALA A 446 -10.17 2.59 -5.45
N LEU A 447 -10.99 2.54 -6.50
CA LEU A 447 -12.25 1.82 -6.56
C LEU A 447 -12.22 0.72 -7.63
N PRO A 448 -13.00 -0.37 -7.49
CA PRO A 448 -13.09 -1.40 -8.50
C PRO A 448 -13.51 -0.81 -9.86
N CYS A 449 -12.67 -0.99 -10.88
CA CYS A 449 -12.92 -0.45 -12.22
C CYS A 449 -12.88 -1.56 -13.27
N PHE A 450 -13.95 -1.68 -14.06
CA PHE A 450 -14.08 -2.76 -15.07
C PHE A 450 -14.31 -2.22 -16.48
N GLY A 451 -14.57 -0.91 -16.61
CA GLY A 451 -14.98 -0.26 -17.84
C GLY A 451 -13.82 0.38 -18.61
N ARG A 452 -14.02 0.54 -19.93
CA ARG A 452 -13.07 1.21 -20.84
C ARG A 452 -12.71 2.62 -20.40
N ASP A 453 -13.67 3.39 -19.90
CA ASP A 453 -13.45 4.79 -19.51
C ASP A 453 -12.45 4.89 -18.35
N ASP A 454 -12.56 4.00 -17.37
CA ASP A 454 -11.69 3.98 -16.20
C ASP A 454 -10.27 3.53 -16.61
N TYR A 455 -10.17 2.48 -17.44
CA TYR A 455 -8.89 2.03 -18.01
C TYR A 455 -8.21 3.10 -18.87
N GLN A 456 -8.99 3.85 -19.65
CA GLN A 456 -8.47 4.93 -20.48
C GLN A 456 -7.88 6.05 -19.60
N ARG A 457 -8.53 6.37 -18.48
CA ARG A 457 -7.99 7.35 -17.53
C ARG A 457 -6.68 6.90 -16.91
N VAL A 458 -6.60 5.63 -16.49
CA VAL A 458 -5.35 5.04 -15.98
C VAL A 458 -4.25 5.13 -17.05
N LEU A 459 -4.54 4.83 -18.31
CA LEU A 459 -3.57 4.91 -19.42
C LEU A 459 -3.05 6.34 -19.65
N GLU A 460 -3.93 7.33 -19.57
CA GLU A 460 -3.58 8.75 -19.72
C GLU A 460 -2.64 9.22 -18.61
N ASN A 461 -2.88 8.79 -17.37
CA ASN A 461 -2.02 9.06 -16.23
C ASN A 461 -0.71 8.25 -16.29
N ALA A 462 -0.76 7.02 -16.81
CA ALA A 462 0.42 6.15 -16.94
C ALA A 462 1.44 6.69 -17.94
N LYS A 463 0.96 7.29 -19.05
CA LYS A 463 1.80 7.81 -20.15
C LYS A 463 1.32 9.20 -20.57
N PRO A 464 1.47 10.23 -19.72
CA PRO A 464 0.88 11.54 -19.99
C PRO A 464 1.45 12.13 -21.27
N ALA A 465 0.58 12.47 -22.23
CA ALA A 465 0.99 12.92 -23.55
C ALA A 465 1.93 14.15 -23.50
N LEU A 466 1.67 15.08 -22.57
CA LEU A 466 2.47 16.28 -22.33
C LEU A 466 3.88 15.97 -21.80
N LYS A 467 4.09 14.79 -21.21
CA LYS A 467 5.31 14.36 -20.53
C LYS A 467 6.03 13.19 -21.21
N LYS A 468 5.43 12.61 -22.25
CA LYS A 468 6.00 11.53 -23.08
C LYS A 468 7.38 11.86 -23.66
N ARG A 469 7.62 13.12 -24.03
CA ARG A 469 8.94 13.59 -24.53
C ARG A 469 10.00 13.73 -23.43
N GLU A 470 9.58 13.82 -22.17
CA GLU A 470 10.45 13.91 -20.98
C GLU A 470 10.75 12.52 -20.37
N GLY A 471 10.22 11.43 -20.95
CA GLY A 471 10.40 10.06 -20.43
C GLY A 471 9.72 9.83 -19.07
N LYS A 472 8.78 10.70 -18.70
CA LYS A 472 8.07 10.67 -17.42
C LYS A 472 6.78 9.86 -17.57
N ASN A 473 6.91 8.57 -17.31
CA ASN A 473 5.81 7.62 -17.26
C ASN A 473 5.75 7.00 -15.86
N LEU A 474 4.62 6.37 -15.54
CA LEU A 474 4.57 5.45 -14.41
C LEU A 474 5.48 4.25 -14.66
N VAL A 475 6.12 3.76 -13.61
CA VAL A 475 6.96 2.55 -13.67
C VAL A 475 6.15 1.28 -13.44
N GLY A 476 5.00 1.40 -12.77
CA GLY A 476 4.07 0.29 -12.55
C GLY A 476 2.65 0.78 -12.26
N PHE A 477 1.70 -0.11 -12.45
CA PHE A 477 0.30 0.03 -12.06
C PHE A 477 -0.18 -1.26 -11.42
N THR A 478 -0.72 -1.16 -10.22
CA THR A 478 -1.30 -2.29 -9.50
C THR A 478 -2.81 -2.19 -9.59
N TYR A 479 -3.45 -3.17 -10.21
CA TYR A 479 -4.90 -3.25 -10.36
C TYR A 479 -5.54 -3.79 -9.07
N LEU A 480 -6.39 -2.98 -8.45
CA LEU A 480 -7.15 -3.28 -7.24
C LEU A 480 -8.61 -3.62 -7.61
N ARG A 481 -9.07 -4.87 -7.50
CA ARG A 481 -8.38 -6.08 -7.06
C ARG A 481 -8.79 -7.26 -7.93
N LEU A 482 -8.00 -8.33 -7.91
CA LEU A 482 -8.37 -9.59 -8.56
C LEU A 482 -9.63 -10.16 -7.90
N CYS A 483 -10.78 -10.11 -8.56
CA CYS A 483 -12.05 -10.58 -8.02
C CYS A 483 -12.85 -11.39 -9.05
N PRO A 484 -13.85 -12.20 -8.65
CA PRO A 484 -14.67 -12.95 -9.60
C PRO A 484 -15.27 -12.10 -10.72
N THR A 485 -15.70 -10.87 -10.41
CA THR A 485 -16.26 -9.92 -11.39
C THR A 485 -15.25 -9.52 -12.48
N LEU A 486 -13.97 -9.38 -12.15
CA LEU A 486 -12.91 -9.12 -13.14
C LEU A 486 -12.82 -10.26 -14.16
N PHE A 487 -13.00 -11.51 -13.73
CA PHE A 487 -12.86 -12.70 -14.56
C PHE A 487 -14.12 -13.04 -15.37
N GLU A 488 -15.19 -12.24 -15.26
CA GLU A 488 -16.32 -12.33 -16.19
C GLU A 488 -15.84 -12.03 -17.61
N GLU A 489 -16.38 -12.75 -18.61
CA GLU A 489 -15.84 -12.79 -19.97
C GLU A 489 -15.62 -11.39 -20.60
N GLN A 490 -16.59 -10.50 -20.44
CA GLN A 490 -16.52 -9.14 -20.98
C GLN A 490 -15.48 -8.30 -20.22
N ASN A 491 -15.51 -8.29 -18.90
CA ASN A 491 -14.58 -7.52 -18.06
C ASN A 491 -13.14 -7.98 -18.27
N PHE A 492 -12.91 -9.29 -18.33
CA PHE A 492 -11.58 -9.84 -18.54
C PHE A 492 -11.07 -9.57 -19.95
N THR A 493 -11.96 -9.47 -20.94
CA THR A 493 -11.59 -9.07 -22.31
C THR A 493 -11.11 -7.61 -22.35
N GLU A 494 -11.84 -6.70 -21.70
CA GLU A 494 -11.43 -5.30 -21.56
C GLU A 494 -10.13 -5.16 -20.76
N PHE A 495 -9.98 -5.90 -19.67
CA PHE A 495 -8.75 -5.94 -18.88
C PHE A 495 -7.55 -6.39 -19.71
N LYS A 496 -7.68 -7.42 -20.54
CA LYS A 496 -6.63 -7.85 -21.48
C LYS A 496 -6.23 -6.75 -22.46
N GLN A 497 -7.18 -5.99 -22.97
CA GLN A 497 -6.89 -4.86 -23.86
C GLN A 497 -6.18 -3.74 -23.12
N PHE A 498 -6.59 -3.45 -21.88
CA PHE A 498 -5.93 -2.50 -21.01
C PHE A 498 -4.46 -2.88 -20.76
N VAL A 499 -4.17 -4.13 -20.37
CA VAL A 499 -2.79 -4.61 -20.15
C VAL A 499 -1.92 -4.43 -21.39
N LYS A 500 -2.43 -4.80 -22.57
CA LYS A 500 -1.72 -4.58 -23.85
C LYS A 500 -1.38 -3.11 -24.11
N LYS A 501 -2.33 -2.19 -23.87
CA LYS A 501 -2.10 -0.75 -24.00
C LYS A 501 -1.09 -0.23 -22.96
N MET A 502 -1.10 -0.77 -21.74
CA MET A 502 -0.11 -0.48 -20.70
C MET A 502 1.31 -0.91 -21.11
N HIS A 503 1.44 -2.01 -21.85
CA HIS A 503 2.69 -2.45 -22.46
C HIS A 503 3.09 -1.67 -23.73
N GLY A 504 2.20 -0.82 -24.24
CA GLY A 504 2.44 0.01 -25.42
C GLY A 504 2.16 -0.69 -26.75
N GLU A 505 1.36 -1.76 -26.73
CA GLU A 505 0.87 -2.41 -27.94
C GLU A 505 -0.29 -1.62 -28.57
N ASP A 506 -0.29 -1.53 -29.90
CA ASP A 506 -1.42 -0.97 -30.65
C ASP A 506 -2.57 -2.00 -30.68
N VAL A 507 -3.65 -1.70 -29.95
CA VAL A 507 -4.87 -2.51 -29.98
C VAL A 507 -5.81 -1.93 -31.03
N PHE A 508 -6.04 -2.67 -32.12
CA PHE A 508 -7.09 -2.34 -33.10
C PHE A 508 -8.44 -2.68 -32.46
N ASP A 509 -9.32 -1.68 -32.33
CA ASP A 509 -10.71 -1.93 -31.96
C ASP A 509 -11.38 -2.68 -33.13
N ASP A 510 -11.71 -3.96 -32.92
CA ASP A 510 -12.63 -4.69 -33.79
C ASP A 510 -14.04 -4.11 -33.53
N SER A 511 -14.39 -3.09 -34.32
CA SER A 511 -15.68 -2.41 -34.34
C SER A 511 -16.82 -3.29 -34.84
#